data_AF-A0A7C9LUA7-F1
#
_entry.id   AF-A0A7C9LUA7-F1
#
_cell.length_a   1.000
_cell.length_b   1.000
_cell.length_c   1.000
_cell.angle_alpha   90.00
_cell.angle_beta   90.00
_cell.angle_gamma   90.00
#
_symmetry.space_group_name_H-M   'P 1'
#
loop_
_entity.id
_entity.type
_entity.pdbx_description
1 polymer ?
#
loop_
_entity_poly.entity_id
_entity_poly.type
_entity_poly.pdbx_seq_one_letter_code
_entity_poly.pdbx_strand_id
1 'polypeptide(L)'
;MITKDSIDAAYCFFHQKYQVYAFSHSERQKDDIEYAISSYVDSMNKELYDKLAAGREGFLLTHSTFASDMQEAIKYLSSFE
;
A
#
# COMPACT_ATOMS: atom_id res chain seq x y z
N MET A 1 4.20 16.88 -6.83
CA MET A 1 2.77 17.21 -6.72
C MET A 1 1.93 15.96 -6.82
N ILE A 2 1.03 15.77 -5.86
CA ILE A 2 0.04 14.69 -5.86
C ILE A 2 -1.03 14.98 -6.93
N THR A 3 -1.35 13.99 -7.77
CA THR A 3 -2.41 14.07 -8.80
C THR A 3 -3.53 13.09 -8.51
N LYS A 4 -4.74 13.33 -9.05
CA LYS A 4 -5.86 12.38 -8.92
C LYS A 4 -5.49 11.01 -9.48
N ASP A 5 -4.83 10.96 -10.64
CA ASP A 5 -4.35 9.71 -11.24
C ASP A 5 -3.40 8.94 -10.31
N SER A 6 -2.53 9.64 -9.57
CA SER A 6 -1.62 8.98 -8.62
C SER A 6 -2.34 8.40 -7.41
N ILE A 7 -3.40 9.06 -6.94
CA ILE A 7 -4.26 8.58 -5.85
C ILE A 7 -5.04 7.36 -6.32
N ASP A 8 -5.63 7.42 -7.52
CA ASP A 8 -6.46 6.34 -8.06
C ASP A 8 -5.63 5.10 -8.40
N ALA A 9 -4.43 5.29 -8.96
CA ALA A 9 -3.50 4.21 -9.19
C ALA A 9 -3.08 3.52 -7.87
N ALA A 10 -2.72 4.29 -6.85
CA ALA A 10 -2.35 3.74 -5.55
C ALA A 10 -3.51 3.01 -4.88
N TYR A 11 -4.71 3.61 -4.89
CA TYR A 11 -5.92 3.02 -4.31
C TYR A 11 -6.27 1.69 -4.98
N CYS A 12 -6.38 1.68 -6.32
CA CYS A 12 -6.69 0.48 -7.07
C CYS A 12 -5.68 -0.64 -6.81
N PHE A 13 -4.39 -0.30 -6.87
CA PHE A 13 -3.32 -1.28 -6.68
C PHE A 13 -3.31 -1.85 -5.26
N PHE A 14 -3.38 -0.99 -4.24
CA PHE A 14 -3.38 -1.42 -2.84
C PHE A 14 -4.62 -2.24 -2.53
N HIS A 15 -5.80 -1.79 -2.96
CA HIS A 15 -7.03 -2.52 -2.72
C HIS A 15 -7.00 -3.91 -3.39
N GLN A 16 -6.57 -3.99 -4.66
CA GLN A 16 -6.47 -5.28 -5.37
C GLN A 16 -5.50 -6.23 -4.66
N LYS A 17 -4.31 -5.76 -4.28
CA LYS A 17 -3.29 -6.59 -3.62
C LYS A 17 -3.70 -7.00 -2.22
N TYR A 18 -4.30 -6.11 -1.45
CA TYR A 18 -4.75 -6.41 -0.09
C TYR A 18 -5.87 -7.45 -0.08
N GLN A 19 -6.81 -7.40 -1.02
CA GLN A 19 -7.85 -8.42 -1.14
C GLN A 19 -7.23 -9.81 -1.35
N VAL A 20 -6.25 -9.95 -2.24
CA VAL A 20 -5.57 -11.24 -2.42
C VAL A 20 -4.79 -11.64 -1.17
N TYR A 21 -4.07 -10.72 -0.55
CA TYR A 21 -3.29 -10.97 0.68
C TYR A 21 -4.18 -11.46 1.83
N ALA A 22 -5.29 -10.77 2.09
CA ALA A 22 -6.19 -11.02 3.21
C ALA A 22 -6.89 -12.39 3.12
N PHE A 23 -7.11 -12.91 1.91
CA PHE A 23 -7.76 -14.19 1.66
C PHE A 23 -6.79 -15.29 1.20
N SER A 24 -5.48 -15.03 1.17
CA SER A 24 -4.49 -16.04 0.78
C SER A 24 -4.16 -16.99 1.92
N HIS A 25 -4.10 -18.29 1.60
CA HIS A 25 -3.59 -19.34 2.48
C HIS A 25 -2.13 -19.72 2.16
N SER A 26 -1.49 -19.04 1.20
CA SER A 26 -0.12 -19.30 0.77
C SER A 26 0.81 -18.21 1.28
N GLU A 27 1.70 -18.54 2.22
CA GLU A 27 2.69 -17.60 2.76
C GLU A 27 3.59 -17.04 1.65
N ARG A 28 4.01 -17.87 0.70
CA ARG A 28 4.76 -17.41 -0.48
C ARG A 28 4.01 -16.34 -1.29
N GLN A 29 2.69 -16.49 -1.46
CA GLN A 29 1.90 -15.51 -2.19
C GLN A 29 1.79 -14.19 -1.41
N LYS A 30 1.72 -14.25 -0.09
CA LYS A 30 1.74 -13.06 0.77
C LYS A 30 3.08 -12.34 0.65
N ASP A 31 4.20 -13.07 0.73
CA ASP A 31 5.54 -12.50 0.53
C ASP A 31 5.69 -11.85 -0.85
N ASP A 32 5.20 -12.50 -1.91
CA ASP A 32 5.21 -11.94 -3.27
C ASP A 32 4.37 -10.64 -3.36
N ILE A 33 3.29 -10.53 -2.59
CA ILE A 33 2.46 -9.32 -2.52
C ILE A 33 3.17 -8.21 -1.74
N GLU A 34 3.77 -8.53 -0.60
CA GLU A 34 4.57 -7.57 0.19
C GLU A 34 5.71 -7.00 -0.63
N TYR A 35 6.42 -7.85 -1.38
CA TYR A 35 7.46 -7.42 -2.30
C TYR A 35 6.90 -6.51 -3.40
N ALA A 36 5.75 -6.85 -3.99
CA ALA A 36 5.13 -6.02 -5.02
C ALA A 36 4.69 -4.64 -4.50
N ILE A 37 4.16 -4.57 -3.27
CA ILE A 37 3.84 -3.29 -2.62
C ILE A 37 5.11 -2.49 -2.32
N SER A 38 6.13 -3.12 -1.76
CA SER A 38 7.41 -2.48 -1.46
C SER A 38 8.04 -1.88 -2.73
N SER A 39 8.07 -2.66 -3.82
CA SER A 39 8.58 -2.19 -5.10
C SER A 39 7.73 -1.07 -5.71
N TYR A 40 6.41 -1.07 -5.50
CA TYR A 40 5.55 0.01 -5.97
C TYR A 40 5.81 1.31 -5.20
N VAL A 41 5.98 1.22 -3.88
CA VAL A 41 6.30 2.36 -3.00
C VAL A 41 7.56 3.11 -3.49
N ASP A 42 8.57 2.39 -3.98
CA ASP A 42 9.79 3.01 -4.53
C ASP A 42 9.54 3.85 -5.80
N SER A 43 8.47 3.54 -6.54
CA SER A 43 8.15 4.17 -7.83
C SER A 43 6.95 5.12 -7.78
N MET A 44 6.16 5.08 -6.71
CA MET A 44 4.96 5.91 -6.58
C MET A 44 5.29 7.37 -6.31
N ASN A 45 4.26 8.22 -6.32
CA ASN A 45 4.43 9.63 -5.99
C ASN A 45 4.97 9.79 -4.55
N LYS A 46 6.18 10.32 -4.41
CA LYS A 46 6.86 10.46 -3.12
C LYS A 46 6.08 11.30 -2.11
N GLU A 47 5.50 12.42 -2.53
CA GLU A 47 4.69 13.26 -1.64
C GLU A 47 3.45 12.49 -1.13
N LEU A 48 2.84 11.65 -1.98
CA LEU A 48 1.72 10.82 -1.57
C LEU A 48 2.17 9.72 -0.59
N TYR A 49 3.30 9.06 -0.85
CA TYR A 49 3.84 8.09 0.10
C TYR A 49 4.15 8.72 1.46
N ASP A 50 4.80 9.89 1.48
CA ASP A 50 5.11 10.60 2.73
C ASP A 50 3.84 10.95 3.52
N LYS A 51 2.73 11.27 2.82
CA LYS A 51 1.41 11.49 3.43
C LYS A 51 0.82 10.21 4.02
N LEU A 52 0.95 9.07 3.33
CA LEU A 52 0.47 7.78 3.82
C LEU A 52 1.29 7.29 5.03
N ALA A 53 2.60 7.41 4.96
CA ALA A 53 3.51 6.98 6.01
C ALA A 53 3.35 7.82 7.28
N ALA A 54 2.97 9.09 7.15
CA ALA A 54 2.80 10.03 8.26
C ALA A 54 4.03 10.12 9.17
N GLY A 55 5.23 9.98 8.58
CA GLY A 55 6.50 9.97 9.30
C GLY A 55 6.89 8.64 9.97
N ARG A 56 6.09 7.56 9.81
CA ARG A 56 6.46 6.22 10.28
C ARG A 56 7.52 5.60 9.37
N GLU A 57 8.62 5.20 9.97
CA GLU A 57 9.65 4.41 9.29
C GLU A 57 9.12 3.01 8.97
N GLY A 58 9.42 2.52 7.77
CA GLY A 58 9.05 1.16 7.35
C GLY A 58 7.56 0.94 7.07
N PHE A 59 6.75 2.00 6.95
CA PHE A 59 5.34 1.90 6.57
C PHE A 59 5.17 1.14 5.24
N LEU A 60 4.36 0.08 5.20
CA LEU A 60 4.21 -0.84 4.06
C LEU A 60 5.45 -1.67 3.69
N LEU A 61 6.57 -1.51 4.40
CA LEU A 61 7.84 -2.21 4.15
C LEU A 61 8.18 -3.22 5.26
N THR A 62 7.38 -3.26 6.32
CA THR A 62 7.62 -4.10 7.50
C THR A 62 6.59 -5.22 7.57
N HIS A 63 7.04 -6.46 7.42
CA HIS A 63 6.18 -7.67 7.41
C HIS A 63 5.18 -7.71 8.58
N SER A 64 5.63 -7.41 9.80
CA SER A 64 4.78 -7.50 11.00
C SER A 64 3.65 -6.46 11.05
N THR A 65 3.78 -5.32 10.37
CA THR A 65 2.77 -4.24 10.35
C THR A 65 2.10 -4.10 8.99
N PHE A 66 2.52 -4.89 7.99
CA PHE A 66 2.09 -4.74 6.61
C PHE A 66 0.57 -4.76 6.45
N ALA A 67 -0.11 -5.71 7.08
CA ALA A 67 -1.56 -5.82 6.98
C ALA A 67 -2.30 -4.59 7.53
N SER A 68 -1.88 -4.09 8.70
CA SER A 68 -2.48 -2.87 9.28
C SER A 68 -2.15 -1.63 8.45
N ASP A 69 -0.92 -1.53 7.94
CA ASP A 69 -0.48 -0.41 7.10
C ASP A 69 -1.27 -0.36 5.79
N MET A 70 -1.51 -1.51 5.16
CA MET A 70 -2.34 -1.63 3.95
C MET A 70 -3.77 -1.17 4.19
N GLN A 71 -4.40 -1.60 5.29
CA GLN A 71 -5.76 -1.18 5.65
C GLN A 71 -5.84 0.33 5.87
N GLU A 72 -4.85 0.89 6.55
CA GLU A 72 -4.78 2.33 6.82
C GLU A 72 -4.58 3.12 5.53
N ALA A 73 -3.65 2.69 4.66
CA ALA A 73 -3.41 3.31 3.37
C ALA A 73 -4.66 3.30 2.49
N ILE A 74 -5.35 2.16 2.38
CA ILE A 74 -6.59 2.03 1.60
C ILE A 74 -7.66 2.98 2.15
N LYS A 75 -7.86 3.01 3.47
CA LYS A 75 -8.85 3.90 4.12
C LYS A 75 -8.54 5.37 3.87
N TYR A 76 -7.27 5.76 3.94
CA TYR A 76 -6.84 7.12 3.64
C TYR A 76 -7.13 7.47 2.18
N LEU A 77 -6.75 6.60 1.25
CA LEU A 77 -6.94 6.83 -0.19
C LEU A 77 -8.42 6.87 -0.59
N SER A 78 -9.28 6.05 0.02
CA SER A 78 -10.73 6.10 -0.22
C SER A 78 -11.40 7.40 0.27
N SER A 79 -10.72 8.18 1.12
CA SER A 79 -11.26 9.47 1.58
C SER A 79 -11.17 10.59 0.52
N PHE A 80 -10.50 10.33 -0.60
CA PHE A 80 -10.37 11.24 -1.75
C PHE A 80 -11.33 10.92 -2.91
N GLU A 81 -12.15 9.86 -2.78
CA GLU A 81 -13.28 9.58 -3.68
C GLU A 81 -14.49 10.47 -3.34
#